data_AF-A0A673GQS4-F1
#
_entry.id   AF-A0A673GQS4-F1
#
_cell.length_a   1.000
_cell.length_b   1.000
_cell.length_c   1.000
_cell.angle_alpha   90.00
_cell.angle_beta   90.00
_cell.angle_gamma   90.00
#
_symmetry.space_group_name_H-M   'P 1'
#
loop_
_entity.id
_entity.type
_entity.pdbx_description
1 polymer ?
#
loop_
_entity_poly.entity_id
_entity_poly.type
_entity_poly.pdbx_seq_one_letter_code
_entity_poly.pdbx_strand_id
1 'polypeptide(L)'
;QAFELATGDYLFEPHSGEDYTRDEDHIAHIIELLGPIPPHFALSGRYSREYFSRRGKSSANTILKDFLQKMIGQYLAEIQRELRHISNLKPWGLFEVLLEKYEWPLDQAAQFSDFLLTMLESIPENRATAAECLQHPWINS
;
A
#
# COMPACT_ATOMS: atom_id res chain seq x y z
N GLN A 1 9.73 -12.30 4.34
CA GLN A 1 9.55 -13.70 3.91
C GLN A 1 8.36 -14.41 4.59
N ALA A 2 7.70 -13.83 5.60
CA ALA A 2 6.57 -14.50 6.27
C ALA A 2 5.44 -14.92 5.31
N PHE A 3 5.02 -14.03 4.39
CA PHE A 3 4.02 -14.34 3.37
C PHE A 3 4.43 -15.53 2.48
N GLU A 4 5.64 -15.46 1.92
CA GLU A 4 6.20 -16.52 1.05
C GLU A 4 6.30 -17.87 1.75
N LEU A 5 6.70 -17.90 3.02
CA LEU A 5 6.73 -19.14 3.80
C LEU A 5 5.32 -19.71 4.04
N ALA A 6 4.31 -18.84 4.14
CA ALA A 6 2.94 -19.23 4.44
C ALA A 6 2.15 -19.65 3.19
N THR A 7 2.44 -19.06 2.02
CA THR A 7 1.66 -19.25 0.79
C THR A 7 2.43 -19.93 -0.34
N GLY A 8 3.77 -19.93 -0.29
CA GLY A 8 4.65 -20.38 -1.37
C GLY A 8 4.90 -19.33 -2.47
N ASP A 9 4.23 -18.18 -2.42
CA ASP A 9 4.32 -17.11 -3.42
C ASP A 9 5.02 -15.87 -2.86
N TYR A 10 5.69 -15.10 -3.73
CA TYR A 10 6.17 -13.78 -3.33
C TYR A 10 5.00 -12.82 -3.09
N LEU A 11 5.10 -12.02 -2.02
CA LEU A 11 4.11 -10.97 -1.75
C LEU A 11 4.10 -9.90 -2.86
N PHE A 12 5.28 -9.56 -3.37
CA PHE A 12 5.45 -8.64 -4.49
C PHE A 12 6.37 -9.28 -5.53
N GLU A 13 5.89 -9.42 -6.76
CA GLU A 13 6.66 -9.94 -7.88
C GLU A 13 6.73 -8.90 -9.01
N PRO A 14 7.56 -7.86 -8.87
CA PRO A 14 7.58 -6.75 -9.82
C PRO A 14 8.35 -7.08 -11.10
N HIS A 15 7.88 -6.52 -12.21
CA HIS A 15 8.42 -6.69 -13.56
C HIS A 15 8.74 -5.34 -14.21
N SER A 16 9.60 -5.33 -15.22
CA SER A 16 9.76 -4.14 -16.09
C SER A 16 8.83 -4.26 -17.28
N GLY A 17 8.21 -3.13 -17.66
CA GLY A 17 7.43 -3.00 -18.88
C GLY A 17 8.18 -2.23 -19.97
N GLU A 18 7.47 -1.87 -21.03
CA GLU A 18 8.00 -1.00 -22.09
C GLU A 18 8.23 0.44 -21.56
N ASP A 19 7.29 0.94 -20.75
CA ASP A 19 7.28 2.33 -20.28
C ASP A 19 7.62 2.49 -18.79
N TYR A 20 7.79 1.41 -18.03
CA TYR A 20 8.03 1.47 -16.59
C TYR A 20 9.13 0.49 -16.15
N THR A 21 9.85 0.89 -15.09
CA THR A 21 10.93 0.09 -14.52
C THR A 21 10.41 -0.90 -13.50
N ARG A 22 11.21 -1.94 -13.19
CA ARG A 22 10.92 -2.88 -12.10
C ARG A 22 10.69 -2.18 -10.76
N ASP A 23 11.42 -1.11 -10.47
CA ASP A 23 11.27 -0.36 -9.21
C ASP A 23 9.94 0.40 -9.17
N GLU A 24 9.49 0.96 -10.30
CA GLU A 24 8.20 1.63 -10.39
C GLU A 24 7.04 0.66 -10.21
N ASP A 25 7.12 -0.52 -10.84
CA ASP A 25 6.15 -1.60 -10.68
C ASP A 25 6.12 -2.13 -9.23
N HIS A 26 7.28 -2.21 -8.58
CA HIS A 26 7.36 -2.57 -7.18
C HIS A 26 6.67 -1.53 -6.28
N ILE A 27 6.86 -0.23 -6.54
CA ILE A 27 6.16 0.84 -5.83
C ILE A 27 4.65 0.74 -6.10
N ALA A 28 4.25 0.44 -7.33
CA ALA A 28 2.83 0.23 -7.67
C ALA A 28 2.21 -0.88 -6.84
N HIS A 29 2.85 -2.06 -6.73
CA HIS A 29 2.35 -3.15 -5.89
C HIS A 29 2.22 -2.77 -4.41
N ILE A 30 3.19 -2.00 -3.88
CA ILE A 30 3.13 -1.50 -2.50
C ILE A 30 1.91 -0.58 -2.33
N ILE A 31 1.66 0.32 -3.29
CA ILE A 31 0.51 1.24 -3.25
C ILE A 31 -0.82 0.49 -3.41
N GLU A 32 -0.87 -0.54 -4.24
CA GLU A 32 -2.07 -1.38 -4.41
C GLU A 32 -2.46 -2.11 -3.13
N LEU A 33 -1.47 -2.55 -2.34
CA LEU A 33 -1.69 -3.25 -1.08
C LEU A 33 -1.96 -2.31 0.10
N LEU A 34 -1.13 -1.28 0.27
CA LEU A 34 -1.11 -0.43 1.47
C LEU A 34 -1.82 0.90 1.28
N GLY A 35 -2.21 1.21 0.05
CA GLY A 35 -2.76 2.50 -0.32
C GLY A 35 -1.68 3.56 -0.60
N PRO A 36 -2.12 4.82 -0.77
CA PRO A 36 -1.24 5.90 -1.21
C PRO A 36 -0.15 6.22 -0.18
N ILE A 37 1.08 6.42 -0.66
CA ILE A 37 2.19 6.89 0.16
C ILE A 37 1.98 8.38 0.48
N PRO A 38 2.12 8.81 1.74
CA PRO A 38 1.99 10.23 2.09
C PRO A 38 2.94 11.12 1.26
N PRO A 39 2.48 12.26 0.71
CA PRO A 39 3.28 13.06 -0.22
C PRO A 39 4.63 13.54 0.34
N HIS A 40 4.71 13.84 1.64
CA HIS A 40 5.95 14.25 2.27
C HIS A 40 7.01 13.12 2.29
N PHE A 41 6.59 11.85 2.33
CA PHE A 41 7.47 10.70 2.16
C PHE A 41 7.76 10.44 0.68
N ALA A 42 6.72 10.35 -0.15
CA ALA A 42 6.87 10.08 -1.58
C ALA A 42 7.78 11.11 -2.27
N LEU A 43 7.72 12.39 -1.86
CA LEU A 43 8.47 13.50 -2.46
C LEU A 43 9.83 13.83 -1.81
N SER A 44 10.17 13.22 -0.67
CA SER A 44 11.44 13.49 0.03
C SER A 44 12.60 12.58 -0.40
N GLY A 45 12.28 11.42 -1.02
CA GLY A 45 13.29 10.46 -1.46
C GLY A 45 14.22 10.98 -2.55
N ARG A 46 15.49 10.55 -2.53
CA ARG A 46 16.51 10.90 -3.53
C ARG A 46 16.05 10.63 -4.97
N TYR A 47 15.39 9.50 -5.18
CA TYR A 47 14.89 9.03 -6.49
C TYR A 47 13.41 9.40 -6.71
N SER A 48 12.80 10.18 -5.82
CA SER A 48 11.38 10.52 -5.88
C SER A 48 10.96 11.07 -7.24
N ARG A 49 11.79 11.92 -7.85
CA ARG A 49 11.46 12.55 -9.13
C ARG A 49 11.41 11.56 -10.30
N GLU A 50 12.00 10.38 -10.18
CA GLU A 50 12.01 9.35 -11.23
C GLU A 50 10.70 8.56 -11.26
N TYR A 51 10.04 8.42 -10.10
CA TYR A 51 8.80 7.65 -9.97
C TYR A 51 7.58 8.54 -9.80
N PHE A 52 7.72 9.67 -9.11
CA PHE A 52 6.60 10.53 -8.73
C PHE A 52 6.50 11.82 -9.55
N SER A 53 5.28 12.13 -10.00
CA SER A 53 4.95 13.40 -10.68
C SER A 53 4.41 14.45 -9.70
N ARG A 54 4.85 15.72 -9.84
CA ARG A 54 4.34 16.86 -9.04
C ARG A 54 2.89 17.31 -9.36
N ARG A 55 2.08 16.52 -10.09
CA ARG A 55 0.86 17.02 -10.75
C ARG A 55 -0.41 16.99 -9.87
N GLY A 56 -0.46 17.86 -8.86
CA GLY A 56 -1.71 18.32 -8.25
C GLY A 56 -2.16 19.63 -8.90
N LYS A 57 -3.21 19.62 -9.72
CA LYS A 57 -3.88 20.86 -10.14
C LYS A 57 -4.80 21.30 -9.00
N SER A 58 -4.34 22.23 -8.17
CA SER A 58 -5.22 23.01 -7.32
C SER A 58 -6.07 23.94 -8.21
N SER A 59 -7.39 23.71 -8.27
CA SER A 59 -8.35 24.70 -8.75
C SER A 59 -9.51 24.76 -7.75
N ALA A 60 -9.83 25.98 -7.32
CA ALA A 60 -10.56 26.26 -6.10
C ALA A 60 -12.10 26.12 -6.19
N ASN A 61 -12.71 25.94 -5.00
CA ASN A 61 -14.01 26.46 -4.53
C ASN A 61 -15.27 25.55 -4.59
N THR A 62 -15.47 24.66 -3.59
CA THR A 62 -16.80 24.13 -3.22
C THR A 62 -16.97 23.91 -1.71
N ILE A 63 -16.76 24.93 -0.88
CA ILE A 63 -16.49 24.86 0.58
C ILE A 63 -17.39 23.91 1.41
N LEU A 64 -18.68 23.73 1.11
CA LEU A 64 -19.57 22.86 1.91
C LEU A 64 -19.81 21.45 1.33
N LYS A 65 -19.71 21.27 0.01
CA LYS A 65 -19.71 19.92 -0.60
C LYS A 65 -18.32 19.29 -0.55
N ASP A 66 -17.27 20.12 -0.61
CA ASP A 66 -15.90 19.74 -0.29
C ASP A 66 -15.79 19.24 1.14
N PHE A 67 -16.45 19.79 2.17
CA PHE A 67 -16.07 19.41 3.54
C PHE A 67 -16.40 17.95 3.92
N LEU A 68 -17.56 17.44 3.46
CA LEU A 68 -17.97 16.05 3.73
C LEU A 68 -17.48 15.07 2.65
N GLN A 69 -17.40 15.50 1.39
CA GLN A 69 -16.80 14.69 0.31
C GLN A 69 -15.26 14.67 0.41
N LYS A 70 -14.60 15.72 0.96
CA LYS A 70 -13.14 15.80 1.23
C LYS A 70 -12.68 14.87 2.31
N MET A 71 -13.46 14.78 3.39
CA MET A 71 -13.00 14.09 4.59
C MET A 71 -12.76 12.60 4.36
N ILE A 72 -13.50 11.97 3.44
CA ILE A 72 -13.37 10.53 3.16
C ILE A 72 -13.10 10.26 1.67
N GLY A 73 -13.78 10.94 0.75
CA GLY A 73 -13.68 10.65 -0.69
C GLY A 73 -12.46 11.28 -1.39
N GLN A 74 -12.03 12.47 -0.98
CA GLN A 74 -10.94 13.21 -1.65
C GLN A 74 -9.55 12.81 -1.14
N TYR A 75 -9.44 12.37 0.12
CA TYR A 75 -8.20 11.77 0.65
C TYR A 75 -7.83 10.47 -0.09
N LEU A 76 -8.82 9.73 -0.58
CA LEU A 76 -8.61 8.50 -1.36
C LEU A 76 -8.49 8.76 -2.88
N ALA A 77 -9.13 9.79 -3.43
CA ALA A 77 -9.18 10.02 -4.87
C ALA A 77 -8.11 11.00 -5.42
N GLU A 78 -7.53 11.90 -4.61
CA GLU A 78 -6.57 12.89 -5.12
C GLU A 78 -5.13 12.38 -5.25
N ILE A 79 -4.77 11.25 -4.61
CA ILE A 79 -3.42 10.69 -4.66
C ILE A 79 -3.26 9.64 -5.79
N GLN A 80 -4.34 9.32 -6.51
CA GLN A 80 -4.36 8.29 -7.58
C GLN A 80 -3.56 8.67 -8.86
N ARG A 81 -2.68 9.67 -8.82
CA ARG A 81 -1.93 10.18 -9.99
C ARG A 81 -0.44 10.34 -9.78
N GLU A 82 0.14 9.65 -8.81
CA GLU A 82 1.50 9.97 -8.42
C GLU A 82 2.57 9.18 -9.17
N LEU A 83 2.33 7.97 -9.66
CA LEU A 83 3.30 7.28 -10.53
C LEU A 83 3.32 7.85 -11.95
N ARG A 84 4.52 7.93 -12.55
CA ARG A 84 4.74 8.59 -13.84
C ARG A 84 4.21 7.78 -15.02
N HIS A 85 4.43 6.48 -14.99
CA HIS A 85 4.18 5.59 -16.12
C HIS A 85 3.05 4.59 -15.81
N ILE A 86 2.89 4.21 -14.53
CA ILE A 86 1.80 3.32 -14.11
C ILE A 86 0.61 4.13 -13.61
N SER A 87 -0.43 4.27 -14.43
CA SER A 87 -1.63 5.05 -14.08
C SER A 87 -2.84 4.23 -13.64
N ASN A 88 -2.81 2.91 -13.81
CA ASN A 88 -3.93 2.03 -13.53
C ASN A 88 -3.58 1.04 -12.43
N LEU A 89 -3.68 1.50 -11.19
CA LEU A 89 -3.49 0.68 -10.00
C LEU A 89 -4.77 -0.10 -9.70
N LYS A 90 -4.62 -1.36 -9.29
CA LYS A 90 -5.69 -2.25 -8.86
C LYS A 90 -5.53 -2.54 -7.36
N PRO A 91 -6.15 -1.74 -6.48
CA PRO A 91 -6.06 -1.97 -5.05
C PRO A 91 -6.57 -3.36 -4.67
N TRP A 92 -5.89 -4.02 -3.74
CA TRP A 92 -6.27 -5.32 -3.22
C TRP A 92 -5.97 -5.41 -1.72
N GLY A 93 -6.83 -6.13 -1.00
CA GLY A 93 -6.67 -6.35 0.43
C GLY A 93 -6.01 -7.70 0.72
N LEU A 94 -5.04 -7.71 1.63
CA LEU A 94 -4.32 -8.93 2.02
C LEU A 94 -5.27 -9.99 2.59
N PHE A 95 -6.23 -9.57 3.39
CA PHE A 95 -7.21 -10.45 4.03
C PHE A 95 -8.08 -11.17 2.99
N GLU A 96 -8.64 -10.41 2.04
CA GLU A 96 -9.47 -10.94 0.96
C GLU A 96 -8.67 -11.90 0.08
N VAL A 97 -7.40 -11.57 -0.23
CA VAL A 97 -6.53 -12.47 -1.00
C VAL A 97 -6.29 -13.78 -0.26
N LEU A 98 -5.99 -13.76 1.03
CA LEU A 98 -5.79 -14.98 1.81
C LEU A 98 -7.07 -15.82 1.89
N LEU A 99 -8.22 -15.17 2.07
CA LEU A 99 -9.51 -15.84 2.16
C LEU A 99 -9.96 -16.45 0.83
N GLU A 100 -9.86 -15.69 -0.27
CA GLU A 100 -10.44 -16.08 -1.57
C GLU A 100 -9.47 -16.86 -2.44
N LYS A 101 -8.21 -16.42 -2.56
CA LYS A 101 -7.22 -17.07 -3.44
C LYS A 101 -6.59 -18.28 -2.77
N TYR A 102 -6.25 -18.17 -1.49
CA TYR A 102 -5.56 -19.22 -0.75
C TYR A 102 -6.49 -20.06 0.12
N GLU A 103 -7.79 -19.73 0.15
CA GLU A 103 -8.83 -20.46 0.90
C GLU A 103 -8.53 -20.59 2.40
N TRP A 104 -7.87 -19.59 2.99
CA TRP A 104 -7.56 -19.61 4.42
C TRP A 104 -8.83 -19.49 5.27
N PRO A 105 -8.89 -20.15 6.45
CA PRO A 105 -9.95 -19.91 7.40
C PRO A 105 -10.02 -18.43 7.81
N LEU A 106 -11.23 -17.90 7.99
CA LEU A 106 -11.48 -16.49 8.28
C LEU A 106 -10.62 -15.96 9.44
N ASP A 107 -10.59 -16.68 10.56
CA ASP A 107 -9.84 -16.26 11.75
C ASP A 107 -8.32 -16.24 11.52
N GLN A 108 -7.81 -17.19 10.73
CA GLN A 108 -6.38 -17.28 10.39
C GLN A 108 -5.98 -16.17 9.42
N ALA A 109 -6.81 -15.94 8.38
CA ALA A 109 -6.60 -14.86 7.42
C ALA A 109 -6.60 -13.49 8.11
N ALA A 110 -7.54 -13.27 9.04
CA ALA A 110 -7.64 -12.03 9.80
C ALA A 110 -6.39 -11.79 10.66
N GLN A 111 -5.99 -12.78 11.47
CA GLN A 111 -4.84 -12.64 12.37
C GLN A 111 -3.52 -12.49 11.62
N PHE A 112 -3.33 -13.23 10.53
CA PHE A 112 -2.11 -13.13 9.74
C PHE A 112 -2.03 -11.82 8.97
N SER A 113 -3.16 -11.33 8.44
CA SER A 113 -3.20 -10.03 7.78
C SER A 113 -2.89 -8.90 8.74
N ASP A 114 -3.52 -8.89 9.91
CA ASP A 114 -3.26 -7.89 10.95
C ASP A 114 -1.77 -7.87 11.33
N PHE A 115 -1.20 -9.04 11.63
CA PHE A 115 0.23 -9.19 11.90
C PHE A 115 1.10 -8.63 10.79
N LEU A 116 0.89 -9.06 9.54
CA LEU A 116 1.75 -8.71 8.43
C LEU A 116 1.65 -7.22 8.07
N LEU A 117 0.45 -6.62 8.15
CA LEU A 117 0.24 -5.21 7.88
C LEU A 117 0.97 -4.31 8.90
N THR A 118 1.08 -4.71 10.17
CA THR A 118 1.90 -3.96 11.15
C THR A 118 3.38 -3.86 10.74
N MET A 119 3.90 -4.89 10.08
CA MET A 119 5.29 -4.92 9.58
C MET A 119 5.45 -4.21 8.23
N LEU A 120 4.36 -4.05 7.48
CA LEU A 120 4.35 -3.41 6.16
C LEU A 120 4.04 -1.92 6.21
N GLU A 121 3.82 -1.34 7.40
CA GLU A 121 3.48 0.07 7.55
C GLU A 121 4.41 0.99 6.71
N SER A 122 3.75 1.85 5.94
CA SER A 122 4.35 2.72 4.93
C SER A 122 5.24 3.78 5.55
N ILE A 123 4.86 4.27 6.74
CA ILE A 123 5.60 5.23 7.55
C ILE A 123 6.53 4.44 8.47
N PRO A 124 7.86 4.50 8.29
CA PRO A 124 8.80 3.70 9.07
C PRO A 124 8.67 3.87 10.58
N GLU A 125 8.33 5.06 11.05
CA GLU A 125 8.18 5.39 12.47
C GLU A 125 6.96 4.71 13.12
N ASN A 126 5.95 4.35 12.33
CA ASN A 126 4.75 3.64 12.78
C ASN A 126 4.88 2.11 12.62
N ARG A 127 5.93 1.65 11.94
CA ARG A 127 6.14 0.22 11.67
C ARG A 127 6.49 -0.51 12.95
N ALA A 128 5.79 -1.62 13.20
CA ALA A 128 6.04 -2.45 14.36
C ALA A 128 7.51 -2.91 14.39
N THR A 129 8.13 -2.77 15.56
CA THR A 129 9.46 -3.30 15.82
C THR A 129 9.39 -4.83 15.95
N ALA A 130 10.51 -5.51 15.73
CA ALA A 130 10.58 -6.96 15.91
C ALA A 130 10.16 -7.40 17.33
N ALA A 131 10.45 -6.58 18.36
CA ALA A 131 10.06 -6.86 19.73
C ALA A 131 8.53 -6.79 19.94
N GLU A 132 7.86 -5.83 19.31
CA GLU A 132 6.40 -5.72 19.32
C GLU A 132 5.74 -6.85 18.52
N CYS A 133 6.30 -7.22 17.36
CA CYS A 133 5.83 -8.33 16.55
C CYS A 133 5.81 -9.66 17.33
N LEU A 134 6.77 -9.91 18.22
CA LEU A 134 6.80 -11.12 19.07
C LEU A 134 5.65 -11.17 20.09
N GLN A 135 5.04 -10.03 20.41
CA GLN A 135 3.87 -9.96 21.29
C GLN A 135 2.55 -10.15 20.54
N HIS A 136 2.58 -10.22 19.20
CA HIS A 136 1.37 -10.32 18.39
C HIS A 136 0.65 -11.66 18.63
N PRO A 137 -0.69 -11.68 18.76
CA PRO A 137 -1.45 -12.91 19.03
C PRO A 137 -1.15 -14.05 18.04
N TRP A 138 -0.98 -13.72 16.75
CA TRP A 138 -0.65 -14.69 15.70
C TRP A 138 0.66 -15.48 15.94
N ILE A 139 1.65 -14.91 16.64
CA ILE A 139 2.90 -15.62 16.96
C ILE A 139 2.72 -16.57 18.16
N ASN A 140 1.76 -16.27 19.04
CA ASN A 140 1.54 -16.97 20.30
C ASN A 140 0.31 -17.90 20.28
N SER A 141 -0.35 -18.03 19.12
CA SER A 141 -1.56 -18.83 18.90
C SER A 141 -1.27 -20.30 18.59
#